data_AF-A0A6J3FAA9-F1
#
_entry.id   AF-A0A6J3FAA9-F1
#
_cell.length_a   1.000
_cell.length_b   1.000
_cell.length_c   1.000
_cell.angle_alpha   90.00
_cell.angle_beta   90.00
_cell.angle_gamma   90.00
#
_symmetry.space_group_name_H-M   'P 1'
#
loop_
_entity.id
_entity.type
_entity.pdbx_description
1 polymer ?
#
loop_
_entity_poly.entity_id
_entity_poly.type
_entity_poly.pdbx_seq_one_letter_code
_entity_poly.pdbx_strand_id
1 'polypeptide(L)'
;MDGRMMRSMRLREEESPGPSHTASCLCGSAPCILCSCCPASRNSTVSRLIFTFFLFLGVLVSIIMLSPGVESQLYKLPWVCEEGAGIPTALQGYIDCGSLLGYRAVYRMCFATAAFFFFFTLLMLCVSSSRDPRAAIQNGFWFFKFLILVGITVGAFYIPDGSFSNIWFYFGVVGSFLFILIQLVLLIDFAHSWNQLWLGKAEECDSRAWYAGLFFFTILFYSLSIMAVALMFIYYTEPSTCHEGKIFISLNLTLCVCVSIAAVLPKVQNAQPNSGLLQASVVTLYTMFVTWLALSSVPEQKCNPHLPTQLGNETFLADPEGYQTQWWDAPSIVGLIIFLLCTLFISLRSSDHRQVNSLMQTEECPPMLQATQQQQLAACEGRAFDNEQDGVTYSYSFFHFCLVLASLHIMMTLTNWYKPGETRKMISTWTAVWVKICASWAGLLLYLWTLVAPLLLPNRDFS
;
A
#
# COMPACT_ATOMS: atom_id res chain seq x y z
N MET A 1 -3.99 -57.84 61.62
CA MET A 1 -2.92 -57.82 60.61
C MET A 1 -3.57 -57.33 59.32
N ASP A 2 -3.77 -56.02 59.19
CA ASP A 2 -2.82 -55.06 58.57
C ASP A 2 -2.32 -55.55 57.20
N GLY A 3 -2.38 -54.79 56.11
CA GLY A 3 -2.68 -53.38 55.94
C GLY A 3 -2.55 -53.01 54.45
N ARG A 4 -3.21 -51.92 54.09
CA ARG A 4 -3.32 -51.28 52.77
C ARG A 4 -2.04 -50.46 52.49
N MET A 5 -1.43 -50.51 51.29
CA MET A 5 -0.51 -49.46 50.80
C MET A 5 -0.27 -49.59 49.29
N MET A 6 -0.89 -48.74 48.46
CA MET A 6 -0.31 -47.52 47.84
C MET A 6 0.99 -47.74 47.07
N ARG A 7 0.94 -47.61 45.73
CA ARG A 7 2.10 -47.28 44.91
C ARG A 7 2.13 -45.76 44.72
N SER A 8 3.07 -45.13 45.42
CA SER A 8 3.31 -43.69 45.47
C SER A 8 3.92 -43.16 44.16
N MET A 9 3.47 -41.95 43.81
CA MET A 9 4.05 -40.98 42.87
C MET A 9 5.58 -40.93 42.94
N ARG A 10 6.21 -40.95 41.76
CA ARG A 10 7.54 -40.38 41.57
C ARG A 10 7.35 -39.09 40.77
N LEU A 11 7.32 -37.97 41.50
CA LEU A 11 7.34 -36.62 40.95
C LEU A 11 8.60 -36.47 40.08
N ARG A 12 8.42 -36.07 38.83
CA ARG A 12 9.49 -35.57 37.97
C ARG A 12 9.51 -34.06 38.21
N GLU A 13 10.59 -33.58 38.81
CA GLU A 13 10.82 -32.16 39.10
C GLU A 13 10.59 -31.30 37.86
N GLU A 14 9.81 -30.23 38.01
CA GLU A 14 9.72 -29.14 37.05
C GLU A 14 11.06 -28.39 37.02
N GLU A 15 11.78 -28.48 35.91
CA GLU A 15 12.79 -27.50 35.54
C GLU A 15 12.07 -26.21 35.11
N SER A 16 12.26 -25.16 35.90
CA SER A 16 11.86 -23.78 35.57
C SER A 16 12.55 -23.31 34.27
N PRO A 17 11.83 -22.80 33.26
CA PRO A 17 12.47 -22.28 32.06
C PRO A 17 13.03 -20.87 32.32
N GLY A 18 14.36 -20.77 32.27
CA GLY A 18 15.08 -19.49 32.31
C GLY A 18 14.82 -18.59 31.09
N PRO A 19 15.22 -17.30 31.14
CA PRO A 19 14.75 -16.25 30.24
C PRO A 19 15.52 -16.14 28.90
N SER A 20 15.91 -17.26 28.29
CA SER A 20 16.80 -17.28 27.11
C SER A 20 16.12 -17.61 25.76
N HIS A 21 14.79 -17.69 25.68
CA HIS A 21 14.08 -18.08 24.45
C HIS A 21 13.68 -16.93 23.51
N THR A 22 13.87 -15.67 23.89
CA THR A 22 13.37 -14.51 23.12
C THR A 22 14.11 -14.25 21.80
N ALA A 23 15.37 -14.68 21.67
CA ALA A 23 16.17 -14.42 20.48
C ALA A 23 16.01 -15.46 19.34
N SER A 24 15.39 -16.62 19.62
CA SER A 24 15.44 -17.76 18.69
C SER A 24 14.36 -17.75 17.60
N CYS A 25 13.34 -16.89 17.70
CA CYS A 25 12.23 -16.87 16.74
C CYS A 25 12.52 -16.03 15.48
N LEU A 26 13.44 -15.06 15.56
CA LEU A 26 13.85 -14.23 14.42
C LEU A 26 15.07 -14.78 13.66
N CYS A 27 15.91 -15.58 14.33
CA CYS A 27 17.15 -16.15 13.78
C CYS A 27 17.09 -17.66 13.47
N GLY A 28 15.96 -18.33 13.67
CA GLY A 28 15.81 -19.78 13.43
C GLY A 28 15.28 -20.13 12.03
N SER A 29 15.62 -21.34 11.56
CA SER A 29 14.99 -22.02 10.41
C SER A 29 13.55 -22.49 10.68
N ALA A 30 13.09 -22.32 11.92
CA ALA A 30 11.79 -22.73 12.40
C ALA A 30 10.70 -21.70 12.02
N PRO A 31 9.56 -22.12 11.45
CA PRO A 31 8.37 -21.27 11.34
C PRO A 31 7.93 -20.73 12.71
N CYS A 32 7.16 -19.64 12.74
CA CYS A 32 6.56 -19.08 13.97
C CYS A 32 5.73 -20.11 14.79
N ILE A 33 5.45 -21.27 14.22
CA ILE A 33 4.88 -22.48 14.85
C ILE A 33 5.63 -22.89 16.13
N LEU A 34 6.94 -22.61 16.24
CA LEU A 34 7.78 -23.00 17.38
C LEU A 34 7.98 -21.89 18.44
N CYS A 35 7.40 -20.70 18.25
CA CYS A 35 7.55 -19.58 19.16
C CYS A 35 6.34 -19.45 20.10
N SER A 36 6.50 -19.73 21.39
CA SER A 36 5.45 -19.52 22.42
C SER A 36 5.08 -18.04 22.64
N CYS A 37 5.78 -17.10 22.01
CA CYS A 37 5.52 -15.66 22.15
C CYS A 37 4.46 -15.13 21.16
N CYS A 38 3.98 -15.94 20.23
CA CYS A 38 2.95 -15.53 19.28
C CYS A 38 1.56 -15.99 19.77
N PRO A 39 0.55 -15.10 19.84
CA PRO A 39 -0.83 -15.53 20.08
C PRO A 39 -1.27 -16.53 19.00
N ALA A 40 -2.21 -17.42 19.33
CA ALA A 40 -2.76 -18.40 18.39
C ALA A 40 -3.26 -17.69 17.12
N SER A 41 -2.49 -17.77 16.04
CA SER A 41 -2.73 -17.03 14.80
C SER A 41 -2.43 -17.90 13.59
N ARG A 42 -3.09 -17.61 12.47
CA ARG A 42 -2.88 -18.32 11.20
C ARG A 42 -1.48 -18.02 10.67
N ASN A 43 -0.69 -19.06 10.39
CA ASN A 43 0.66 -18.92 9.86
C ASN A 43 0.68 -18.07 8.58
N SER A 44 -0.33 -18.22 7.73
CA SER A 44 -0.48 -17.45 6.48
C SER A 44 -0.62 -15.93 6.71
N THR A 45 -1.33 -15.52 7.77
CA THR A 45 -1.46 -14.11 8.16
C THR A 45 -0.17 -13.56 8.76
N VAL A 46 0.50 -14.35 9.61
CA VAL A 46 1.79 -13.95 10.21
C VAL A 46 2.85 -13.70 9.13
N SER A 47 2.98 -14.61 8.16
CA SER A 47 3.92 -14.44 7.04
C SER A 47 3.64 -13.19 6.22
N ARG A 48 2.36 -12.91 5.88
CA ARG A 48 1.98 -11.69 5.16
C ARG A 48 2.34 -10.42 5.94
N LEU A 49 2.08 -10.40 7.24
CA LEU A 49 2.45 -9.27 8.11
C LEU A 49 3.97 -9.04 8.17
N ILE A 50 4.80 -10.09 8.21
CA ILE A 50 6.25 -9.93 8.22
C ILE A 50 6.77 -9.39 6.88
N PHE A 51 6.22 -9.84 5.74
CA PHE A 51 6.57 -9.26 4.44
C PHE A 51 6.13 -7.78 4.31
N THR A 52 4.95 -7.42 4.82
CA THR A 52 4.53 -6.01 4.92
C THR A 52 5.44 -5.21 5.83
N PHE A 53 5.94 -5.80 6.93
CA PHE A 53 6.93 -5.15 7.78
C PHE A 53 8.24 -4.87 7.02
N PHE A 54 8.73 -5.79 6.18
CA PHE A 54 9.89 -5.52 5.31
C PHE A 54 9.64 -4.37 4.33
N LEU A 55 8.44 -4.27 3.76
CA LEU A 55 8.06 -3.13 2.93
C LEU A 55 8.10 -1.83 3.75
N PHE A 56 7.49 -1.80 4.93
CA PHE A 56 7.46 -0.63 5.81
C PHE A 56 8.83 -0.21 6.31
N LEU A 57 9.71 -1.16 6.59
CA LEU A 57 11.11 -0.88 6.89
C LEU A 57 11.79 -0.18 5.70
N GLY A 58 11.54 -0.65 4.48
CA GLY A 58 12.03 0.00 3.26
C GLY A 58 11.50 1.43 3.08
N VAL A 59 10.22 1.64 3.37
CA VAL A 59 9.60 2.98 3.38
C VAL A 59 10.27 3.88 4.43
N LEU A 60 10.42 3.39 5.67
CA LEU A 60 11.05 4.13 6.76
C LEU A 60 12.47 4.57 6.39
N VAL A 61 13.28 3.65 5.85
CA VAL A 61 14.64 3.96 5.38
C VAL A 61 14.62 5.00 4.26
N SER A 62 13.67 4.91 3.33
CA SER A 62 13.51 5.90 2.25
C SER A 62 13.14 7.29 2.78
N ILE A 63 12.29 7.37 3.80
CA ILE A 63 11.94 8.64 4.48
C ILE A 63 13.17 9.21 5.21
N ILE A 64 13.96 8.37 5.87
CA ILE A 64 15.20 8.79 6.53
C ILE A 64 16.22 9.32 5.51
N MET A 65 16.33 8.69 4.33
CA MET A 65 17.20 9.16 3.23
C MET A 65 16.77 10.49 2.65
N LEU A 66 15.50 10.87 2.79
CA LEU A 66 15.00 12.19 2.43
C LEU A 66 15.31 13.23 3.52
N SER A 67 15.72 12.85 4.74
CA SER A 67 15.98 13.77 5.86
C SER A 67 17.18 14.72 5.62
N PRO A 68 17.19 15.99 6.08
CA PRO A 68 18.23 16.97 5.68
C PRO A 68 19.55 16.67 6.35
N GLY A 69 19.46 16.15 7.58
CA GLY A 69 20.62 15.69 8.34
C GLY A 69 21.34 14.53 7.68
N VAL A 70 20.62 13.60 7.03
CA VAL A 70 21.23 12.45 6.33
C VAL A 70 21.74 12.85 4.96
N GLU A 71 21.04 13.74 4.25
CA GLU A 71 21.51 14.29 2.97
C GLU A 71 22.90 14.94 3.12
N SER A 72 23.12 15.70 4.20
CA SER A 72 24.42 16.31 4.53
C SER A 72 25.57 15.31 4.67
N GLN A 73 25.29 14.07 5.10
CA GLN A 73 26.29 13.01 5.23
C GLN A 73 26.46 12.22 3.94
N LEU A 74 25.40 12.07 3.14
CA LEU A 74 25.44 11.42 1.82
C LEU A 74 26.36 12.19 0.84
N TYR A 75 26.48 13.52 0.98
CA TYR A 75 27.42 14.35 0.19
C TYR A 75 28.89 13.92 0.34
N LYS A 76 29.25 13.20 1.40
CA LYS A 76 30.62 12.77 1.67
C LYS A 76 31.00 11.48 0.94
N LEU A 77 30.07 10.82 0.25
CA LEU A 77 30.31 9.54 -0.43
C LEU A 77 30.73 9.80 -1.89
N PRO A 78 32.00 9.55 -2.26
CA PRO A 78 32.55 9.93 -3.56
C PRO A 78 31.82 9.28 -4.75
N TRP A 79 31.33 8.05 -4.57
CA TRP A 79 30.69 7.27 -5.63
C TRP A 79 29.26 7.72 -6.00
N VAL A 80 28.64 8.61 -5.23
CA VAL A 80 27.26 9.07 -5.51
C VAL A 80 27.24 10.33 -6.39
N CYS A 81 28.36 11.05 -6.47
CA CYS A 81 28.50 12.25 -7.32
C CYS A 81 29.61 12.11 -8.39
N GLU A 82 30.20 10.93 -8.58
CA GLU A 82 31.22 10.70 -9.61
C GLU A 82 30.58 10.59 -11.00
N GLU A 83 30.78 11.62 -11.83
CA GLU A 83 30.44 11.60 -13.24
C GLU A 83 31.34 10.61 -13.99
N GLY A 84 30.76 9.93 -14.97
CA GLY A 84 31.49 9.07 -15.90
C GLY A 84 32.68 9.80 -16.52
N ALA A 85 33.81 9.09 -16.56
CA ALA A 85 35.08 9.54 -17.12
C ALA A 85 34.91 10.23 -18.49
N GLY A 86 35.29 11.50 -18.57
CA GLY A 86 35.30 12.23 -19.85
C GLY A 86 35.69 13.70 -19.84
N ILE A 87 35.72 14.40 -18.69
CA ILE A 87 36.03 15.84 -18.64
C ILE A 87 37.36 16.08 -17.90
N PRO A 88 38.35 16.76 -18.53
CA PRO A 88 39.66 17.02 -17.90
C PRO A 88 39.56 17.90 -16.65
N THR A 89 40.37 17.55 -15.67
CA THR A 89 40.39 17.92 -14.25
C THR A 89 40.73 19.39 -13.94
N ALA A 90 40.61 20.33 -14.89
CA ALA A 90 41.13 21.71 -14.74
C ALA A 90 40.05 22.81 -14.62
N LEU A 91 38.76 22.50 -14.71
CA LEU A 91 37.69 23.50 -14.61
C LEU A 91 36.50 23.01 -13.75
N GLN A 92 36.78 22.44 -12.57
CA GLN A 92 35.74 22.06 -11.62
C GLN A 92 35.28 23.29 -10.82
N GLY A 93 34.49 24.16 -11.45
CA GLY A 93 33.61 25.05 -10.69
C GLY A 93 32.70 24.18 -9.81
N TYR A 94 32.46 24.60 -8.56
CA TYR A 94 31.59 23.98 -7.57
C TYR A 94 30.34 23.34 -8.23
N ILE A 95 30.40 22.03 -8.49
CA ILE A 95 29.30 21.29 -9.14
C ILE A 95 28.33 20.91 -8.04
N ASP A 96 27.23 21.64 -7.98
CA ASP A 96 26.17 21.47 -7.01
C ASP A 96 25.47 20.11 -7.22
N CYS A 97 25.86 19.10 -6.43
CA CYS A 97 25.18 17.81 -6.29
C CYS A 97 23.95 17.94 -5.36
N GLY A 98 23.65 19.17 -4.91
CA GLY A 98 23.10 19.60 -3.62
C GLY A 98 21.61 19.44 -3.31
N SER A 99 20.75 18.96 -4.22
CA SER A 99 19.29 18.96 -3.95
C SER A 99 18.50 17.76 -4.46
N LEU A 100 19.16 16.79 -5.10
CA LEU A 100 18.51 15.60 -5.68
C LEU A 100 19.02 14.28 -5.09
N LEU A 101 19.95 14.35 -4.14
CA LEU A 101 20.64 13.18 -3.62
C LEU A 101 19.68 12.24 -2.87
N GLY A 102 18.80 12.82 -2.05
CA GLY A 102 17.74 12.09 -1.35
C GLY A 102 16.79 11.36 -2.30
N TYR A 103 16.32 12.03 -3.37
CA TYR A 103 15.46 11.39 -4.36
C TYR A 103 16.16 10.24 -5.09
N ARG A 104 17.42 10.39 -5.49
CA ARG A 104 18.19 9.30 -6.10
C ARG A 104 18.36 8.11 -5.15
N ALA A 105 18.61 8.37 -3.87
CA ALA A 105 18.70 7.32 -2.85
C ALA A 105 17.37 6.57 -2.69
N VAL A 106 16.24 7.28 -2.69
CA VAL A 106 14.90 6.67 -2.65
C VAL A 106 14.66 5.77 -3.86
N TYR A 107 15.03 6.17 -5.07
CA TYR A 107 14.90 5.34 -6.27
C TYR A 107 15.64 4.00 -6.12
N ARG A 108 16.86 4.03 -5.59
CA ARG A 108 17.69 2.82 -5.38
C ARG A 108 17.15 1.94 -4.26
N MET A 109 16.72 2.55 -3.15
CA MET A 109 16.11 1.82 -2.04
C MET A 109 14.82 1.12 -2.48
N CYS A 110 13.95 1.85 -3.19
CA CYS A 110 12.69 1.30 -3.70
C CYS A 110 12.90 0.30 -4.84
N PHE A 111 13.97 0.43 -5.63
CA PHE A 111 14.40 -0.59 -6.58
C PHE A 111 14.79 -1.88 -5.86
N ALA A 112 15.57 -1.79 -4.78
CA ALA A 112 16.00 -2.96 -4.02
C ALA A 112 14.83 -3.70 -3.38
N THR A 113 13.88 -2.98 -2.78
CA THR A 113 12.66 -3.58 -2.22
C THR A 113 11.77 -4.18 -3.31
N ALA A 114 11.61 -3.50 -4.45
CA ALA A 114 10.86 -4.05 -5.59
C ALA A 114 11.52 -5.33 -6.14
N ALA A 115 12.84 -5.34 -6.30
CA ALA A 115 13.59 -6.52 -6.75
C ALA A 115 13.49 -7.68 -5.77
N PHE A 116 13.53 -7.41 -4.46
CA PHE A 116 13.32 -8.41 -3.41
C PHE A 116 11.94 -9.06 -3.52
N PHE A 117 10.86 -8.28 -3.59
CA PHE A 117 9.51 -8.85 -3.73
C PHE A 117 9.28 -9.49 -5.10
N PHE A 118 9.94 -9.00 -6.15
CA PHE A 118 9.86 -9.60 -7.48
C PHE A 118 10.53 -10.97 -7.51
N PHE A 119 11.69 -11.12 -6.85
CA PHE A 119 12.32 -12.43 -6.65
C PHE A 119 11.38 -13.41 -5.95
N PHE A 120 10.69 -12.99 -4.89
CA PHE A 120 9.69 -13.82 -4.21
C PHE A 120 8.44 -14.10 -5.05
N THR A 121 8.04 -13.16 -5.92
CA THR A 121 6.98 -13.38 -6.91
C THR A 121 7.34 -14.57 -7.81
N LEU A 122 8.55 -14.57 -8.38
CA LEU A 122 9.03 -15.64 -9.25
C LEU A 122 9.21 -16.98 -8.50
N LEU A 123 9.75 -16.94 -7.29
CA LEU A 123 9.99 -18.14 -6.48
C LEU A 123 8.68 -18.86 -6.11
N MET A 124 7.60 -18.10 -5.91
CA MET A 124 6.30 -18.60 -5.46
C MET A 124 5.29 -18.83 -6.58
N LEU A 125 5.73 -18.87 -7.85
CA LEU A 125 4.87 -19.22 -8.98
C LEU A 125 4.33 -20.65 -8.84
N CYS A 126 3.02 -20.79 -9.04
CA CYS A 126 2.31 -22.08 -9.03
C CYS A 126 2.54 -22.89 -7.74
N VAL A 127 2.59 -22.24 -6.58
CA VAL A 127 2.50 -22.91 -5.27
C VAL A 127 1.04 -22.99 -4.88
N SER A 128 0.52 -24.21 -4.72
CA SER A 128 -0.91 -24.46 -4.43
C SER A 128 -1.17 -25.03 -3.05
N SER A 129 -0.14 -25.48 -2.31
CA SER A 129 -0.27 -26.07 -0.97
C SER A 129 0.98 -25.78 -0.13
N SER A 130 0.82 -25.70 1.19
CA SER A 130 1.94 -25.54 2.14
C SER A 130 2.86 -26.77 2.23
N ARG A 131 2.46 -27.90 1.62
CA ARG A 131 3.31 -29.11 1.52
C ARG A 131 4.46 -28.94 0.53
N ASP A 132 4.37 -27.97 -0.37
CA ASP A 132 5.48 -27.67 -1.27
C ASP A 132 6.71 -27.19 -0.46
N PRO A 133 7.93 -27.66 -0.78
CA PRO A 133 9.13 -27.22 -0.07
C PRO A 133 9.36 -25.71 -0.16
N ARG A 134 8.84 -25.07 -1.22
CA ARG A 134 8.85 -23.62 -1.43
C ARG A 134 8.04 -22.87 -0.35
N ALA A 135 6.97 -23.47 0.18
CA ALA A 135 6.17 -22.88 1.25
C ALA A 135 6.93 -22.80 2.59
N ALA A 136 7.90 -23.70 2.83
CA ALA A 136 8.81 -23.57 3.97
C ALA A 136 9.71 -22.32 3.84
N ILE A 137 10.12 -21.97 2.62
CA ILE A 137 10.83 -20.71 2.34
C ILE A 137 9.88 -19.52 2.52
N GLN A 138 8.62 -19.60 2.08
CA GLN A 138 7.62 -18.54 2.27
C GLN A 138 7.40 -18.22 3.75
N ASN A 139 7.22 -19.24 4.59
CA ASN A 139 6.79 -19.09 5.98
C ASN A 139 7.93 -19.10 7.02
N GLY A 140 9.18 -19.31 6.59
CA GLY A 140 10.35 -19.41 7.47
C GLY A 140 11.56 -18.59 7.01
N PHE A 141 12.74 -18.89 7.59
CA PHE A 141 14.04 -18.31 7.20
C PHE A 141 14.09 -16.77 7.17
N TRP A 142 13.41 -16.09 8.10
CA TRP A 142 13.27 -14.63 8.12
C TRP A 142 14.60 -13.87 8.18
N PHE A 143 15.55 -14.34 8.98
CA PHE A 143 16.90 -13.77 9.06
C PHE A 143 17.61 -13.77 7.69
N PHE A 144 17.58 -14.87 6.96
CA PHE A 144 18.22 -14.96 5.65
C PHE A 144 17.53 -14.08 4.61
N LYS A 145 16.19 -13.97 4.66
CA LYS A 145 15.44 -13.02 3.81
C LYS A 145 15.86 -11.58 4.06
N PHE A 146 16.01 -11.20 5.33
CA PHE A 146 16.49 -9.88 5.70
C PHE A 146 17.91 -9.62 5.16
N LEU A 147 18.83 -10.59 5.28
CA LEU A 147 20.17 -10.47 4.70
C LEU A 147 20.15 -10.33 3.18
N ILE A 148 19.27 -11.06 2.47
CA ILE A 148 19.09 -10.92 1.03
C ILE A 148 18.62 -9.50 0.70
N LEU A 149 17.65 -8.96 1.43
CA LEU A 149 17.17 -7.59 1.22
C LEU A 149 18.29 -6.55 1.44
N VAL A 150 19.10 -6.70 2.49
CA VAL A 150 20.26 -5.84 2.74
C VAL A 150 21.29 -5.96 1.62
N GLY A 151 21.60 -7.17 1.16
CA GLY A 151 22.53 -7.42 0.07
C GLY A 151 22.09 -6.78 -1.25
N ILE A 152 20.80 -6.93 -1.62
CA ILE A 152 20.24 -6.27 -2.81
C ILE A 152 20.29 -4.74 -2.65
N THR A 153 19.97 -4.22 -1.46
CA THR A 153 20.05 -2.78 -1.17
C THR A 153 21.47 -2.27 -1.40
N VAL A 154 22.47 -2.89 -0.81
CA VAL A 154 23.88 -2.51 -1.00
C VAL A 154 24.24 -2.54 -2.49
N GLY A 155 23.87 -3.61 -3.20
CA GLY A 155 24.09 -3.72 -4.65
C GLY A 155 23.42 -2.61 -5.48
N ALA A 156 22.20 -2.21 -5.11
CA ALA A 156 21.48 -1.13 -5.79
C ALA A 156 22.17 0.23 -5.67
N PHE A 157 22.91 0.46 -4.58
CA PHE A 157 23.71 1.67 -4.39
C PHE A 157 24.96 1.76 -5.28
N TYR A 158 25.43 0.65 -5.84
CA TYR A 158 26.52 0.64 -6.82
C TYR A 158 26.07 0.89 -8.26
N ILE A 159 24.75 1.01 -8.52
CA ILE A 159 24.24 1.31 -9.86
C ILE A 159 24.63 2.77 -10.22
N PRO A 160 25.43 2.99 -11.27
CA PRO A 160 25.91 4.32 -11.64
C PRO A 160 24.75 5.20 -12.12
N ASP A 161 24.88 6.51 -11.90
CA ASP A 161 23.92 7.48 -12.40
C ASP A 161 23.99 7.56 -13.94
N GLY A 162 22.82 7.54 -14.57
CA GLY A 162 22.70 7.50 -16.03
C GLY A 162 21.23 7.38 -16.45
N SER A 163 20.93 6.53 -17.43
CA SER A 163 19.56 6.28 -17.88
C SER A 163 18.69 5.55 -16.84
N PHE A 164 19.29 4.98 -15.79
CA PHE A 164 18.61 4.19 -14.77
C PHE A 164 17.40 4.91 -14.16
N SER A 165 17.59 6.10 -13.58
CA SER A 165 16.51 6.84 -12.90
C SER A 165 15.36 7.20 -13.84
N ASN A 166 15.67 7.52 -15.10
CA ASN A 166 14.67 7.82 -16.12
C ASN A 166 13.86 6.58 -16.51
N ILE A 167 14.52 5.44 -16.73
CA ILE A 167 13.84 4.18 -17.03
C ILE A 167 12.99 3.75 -15.85
N TRP A 168 13.57 3.80 -14.64
CA TRP A 168 12.90 3.40 -13.41
C TRP A 168 11.72 4.29 -13.06
N PHE A 169 11.75 5.58 -13.42
CA PHE A 169 10.59 6.48 -13.33
C PHE A 169 9.39 5.92 -14.11
N TYR A 170 9.57 5.43 -15.34
CA TYR A 170 8.46 4.88 -16.12
C TYR A 170 7.93 3.57 -15.53
N PHE A 171 8.79 2.70 -15.02
CA PHE A 171 8.35 1.53 -14.24
C PHE A 171 7.56 1.95 -13.00
N GLY A 172 8.01 2.98 -12.30
CA GLY A 172 7.30 3.60 -11.18
C GLY A 172 5.92 4.12 -11.56
N VAL A 173 5.81 4.84 -12.69
CA VAL A 173 4.54 5.36 -13.21
C VAL A 173 3.55 4.23 -13.46
N VAL A 174 3.96 3.19 -14.20
CA VAL A 174 3.08 2.04 -14.51
C VAL A 174 2.71 1.27 -13.24
N GLY A 175 3.70 0.98 -12.39
CA GLY A 175 3.47 0.26 -11.14
C GLY A 175 2.54 1.01 -10.19
N SER A 176 2.69 2.33 -10.11
CA SER A 176 1.85 3.21 -9.30
C SER A 176 0.42 3.30 -9.83
N PHE A 177 0.23 3.37 -11.15
CA PHE A 177 -1.09 3.28 -11.78
C PHE A 177 -1.82 2.00 -11.35
N LEU A 178 -1.17 0.84 -11.50
CA LEU A 178 -1.75 -0.45 -11.11
C LEU A 178 -2.01 -0.52 -9.60
N PHE A 179 -1.11 0.01 -8.79
CA PHE A 179 -1.28 0.02 -7.34
C PHE A 179 -2.45 0.91 -6.89
N ILE A 180 -2.68 2.07 -7.53
CA ILE A 180 -3.85 2.92 -7.22
C ILE A 180 -5.16 2.16 -7.53
N LEU A 181 -5.20 1.37 -8.60
CA LEU A 181 -6.37 0.51 -8.89
C LEU A 181 -6.57 -0.56 -7.82
N ILE A 182 -5.50 -1.26 -7.42
CA ILE A 182 -5.55 -2.24 -6.32
C ILE A 182 -5.99 -1.56 -5.01
N GLN A 183 -5.45 -0.37 -4.71
CA GLN A 183 -5.80 0.40 -3.53
C GLN A 183 -7.29 0.74 -3.51
N LEU A 184 -7.87 1.13 -4.64
CA LEU A 184 -9.31 1.35 -4.73
C LEU A 184 -10.10 0.07 -4.51
N VAL A 185 -9.72 -1.04 -5.15
CA VAL A 185 -10.40 -2.35 -4.98
C VAL A 185 -10.40 -2.78 -3.50
N LEU A 186 -9.30 -2.52 -2.79
CA LEU A 186 -9.20 -2.78 -1.35
C LEU A 186 -10.10 -1.86 -0.52
N LEU A 187 -10.20 -0.59 -0.88
CA LEU A 187 -11.10 0.35 -0.20
C LEU A 187 -12.58 0.00 -0.43
N ILE A 188 -12.93 -0.44 -1.64
CA ILE A 188 -14.28 -0.93 -1.97
C ILE A 188 -14.61 -2.13 -1.08
N ASP A 189 -13.71 -3.11 -1.01
CA ASP A 189 -13.91 -4.29 -0.16
C ASP A 189 -14.03 -3.93 1.31
N PHE A 190 -13.15 -3.07 1.82
CA PHE A 190 -13.24 -2.57 3.18
C PHE A 190 -14.61 -1.93 3.47
N ALA A 191 -15.09 -1.10 2.55
CA ALA A 191 -16.41 -0.46 2.70
C ALA A 191 -17.55 -1.47 2.65
N HIS A 192 -17.48 -2.50 1.79
CA HIS A 192 -18.47 -3.58 1.76
C HIS A 192 -18.46 -4.40 3.05
N SER A 193 -17.28 -4.82 3.53
CA SER A 193 -17.15 -5.57 4.78
C SER A 193 -17.63 -4.77 6.00
N TRP A 194 -17.32 -3.46 6.05
CA TRP A 194 -17.85 -2.58 7.10
C TRP A 194 -19.38 -2.53 7.04
N ASN A 195 -19.95 -2.25 5.87
CA ASN A 195 -21.39 -2.17 5.70
C ASN A 195 -22.09 -3.48 6.10
N GLN A 196 -21.59 -4.63 5.63
CA GLN A 196 -22.14 -5.95 5.97
C GLN A 196 -22.08 -6.23 7.47
N LEU A 197 -20.95 -5.96 8.12
CA LEU A 197 -20.77 -6.22 9.56
C LEU A 197 -21.73 -5.38 10.40
N TRP A 198 -21.91 -4.10 10.06
CA TRP A 198 -22.74 -3.19 10.83
C TRP A 198 -24.23 -3.39 10.53
N LEU A 199 -24.61 -3.64 9.27
CA LEU A 199 -25.98 -3.98 8.91
C LEU A 199 -26.41 -5.31 9.52
N GLY A 200 -25.58 -6.35 9.46
CA GLY A 200 -25.89 -7.64 10.08
C GLY A 200 -26.14 -7.52 11.58
N LYS A 201 -25.28 -6.76 12.30
CA LYS A 201 -25.51 -6.46 13.72
C LYS A 201 -26.75 -5.62 13.98
N ALA A 202 -27.11 -4.74 13.06
CA ALA A 202 -28.30 -3.91 13.17
C ALA A 202 -29.57 -4.75 13.05
N GLU A 203 -29.59 -5.71 12.12
CA GLU A 203 -30.69 -6.66 11.91
C GLU A 203 -30.80 -7.68 13.04
N GLU A 204 -29.69 -8.25 13.51
CA GLU A 204 -29.67 -9.26 14.58
C GLU A 204 -30.07 -8.68 15.96
N CYS A 205 -29.59 -7.47 16.29
CA CYS A 205 -29.83 -6.86 17.60
C CYS A 205 -31.01 -5.86 17.61
N ASP A 206 -31.71 -5.66 16.48
CA ASP A 206 -32.71 -4.60 16.24
C ASP A 206 -32.30 -3.22 16.82
N SER A 207 -31.00 -2.94 16.78
CA SER A 207 -30.44 -1.80 17.47
C SER A 207 -30.35 -0.62 16.50
N ARG A 208 -31.21 0.37 16.74
CA ARG A 208 -31.24 1.65 16.01
C ARG A 208 -29.90 2.40 16.04
N ALA A 209 -29.02 2.10 17.00
CA ALA A 209 -27.70 2.71 17.10
C ALA A 209 -26.78 2.35 15.93
N TRP A 210 -26.82 1.10 15.44
CA TRP A 210 -26.00 0.67 14.30
C TRP A 210 -26.45 1.34 13.00
N TYR A 211 -27.77 1.44 12.78
CA TYR A 211 -28.34 2.19 11.66
C TYR A 211 -27.96 3.69 11.73
N ALA A 212 -28.05 4.30 12.92
CA ALA A 212 -27.64 5.70 13.10
C ALA A 212 -26.15 5.90 12.81
N GLY A 213 -25.29 4.96 13.21
CA GLY A 213 -23.87 4.97 12.91
C GLY A 213 -23.58 4.90 11.41
N LEU A 214 -24.21 3.97 10.69
CA LEU A 214 -24.09 3.85 9.23
C LEU A 214 -24.49 5.14 8.51
N PHE A 215 -25.61 5.74 8.94
CA PHE A 215 -26.10 7.00 8.38
C PHE A 215 -25.15 8.17 8.66
N PHE A 216 -24.63 8.27 9.89
CA PHE A 216 -23.68 9.29 10.30
C PHE A 216 -22.41 9.28 9.43
N PHE A 217 -21.76 8.11 9.27
CA PHE A 217 -20.55 8.00 8.44
C PHE A 217 -20.84 8.30 6.97
N THR A 218 -22.00 7.88 6.47
CA THR A 218 -22.41 8.18 5.10
C THR A 218 -22.53 9.69 4.85
N ILE A 219 -23.20 10.42 5.75
CA ILE A 219 -23.30 11.88 5.68
C ILE A 219 -21.93 12.54 5.82
N LEU A 220 -21.12 12.07 6.77
CA LEU A 220 -19.79 12.62 7.02
C LEU A 220 -18.93 12.55 5.75
N PHE A 221 -18.86 11.39 5.09
CA PHE A 221 -18.02 11.21 3.90
C PHE A 221 -18.51 12.03 2.70
N TYR A 222 -19.82 12.14 2.48
CA TYR A 222 -20.33 13.05 1.43
C TYR A 222 -20.07 14.51 1.76
N SER A 223 -20.22 14.92 3.01
CA SER A 223 -19.96 16.31 3.44
C SER A 223 -18.49 16.67 3.23
N LEU A 224 -17.57 15.78 3.62
CA LEU A 224 -16.13 15.93 3.38
C LEU A 224 -15.81 15.96 1.88
N SER A 225 -16.50 15.17 1.06
CA SER A 225 -16.32 15.16 -0.39
C SER A 225 -16.74 16.49 -1.03
N ILE A 226 -17.89 17.05 -0.63
CA ILE A 226 -18.37 18.36 -1.09
C ILE A 226 -17.42 19.47 -0.66
N MET A 227 -16.95 19.42 0.59
CA MET A 227 -15.95 20.36 1.09
C MET A 227 -14.66 20.27 0.27
N ALA A 228 -14.15 19.07 0.00
CA ALA A 228 -12.96 18.86 -0.83
C ALA A 228 -13.14 19.45 -2.24
N VAL A 229 -14.30 19.26 -2.87
CA VAL A 229 -14.63 19.89 -4.17
C VAL A 229 -14.57 21.40 -4.10
N ALA A 230 -15.18 22.01 -3.08
CA ALA A 230 -15.18 23.46 -2.91
C ALA A 230 -13.75 24.00 -2.74
N LEU A 231 -12.93 23.35 -1.90
CA LEU A 231 -11.53 23.71 -1.72
C LEU A 231 -10.70 23.54 -3.00
N MET A 232 -10.93 22.48 -3.76
CA MET A 232 -10.24 22.27 -5.04
C MET A 232 -10.57 23.37 -6.06
N PHE A 233 -11.84 23.80 -6.16
CA PHE A 233 -12.21 24.92 -7.01
C PHE A 233 -11.59 26.25 -6.54
N ILE A 234 -11.49 26.50 -5.23
CA ILE A 234 -10.90 27.74 -4.70
C ILE A 234 -9.39 27.79 -4.92
N TYR A 235 -8.66 26.69 -4.66
CA TYR A 235 -7.20 26.70 -4.61
C TYR A 235 -6.50 26.27 -5.91
N TYR A 236 -7.13 25.41 -6.71
CA TYR A 236 -6.52 24.84 -7.93
C TYR A 236 -7.18 25.31 -9.22
N THR A 237 -8.17 26.20 -9.15
CA THR A 237 -8.80 26.77 -10.35
C THR A 237 -8.84 28.29 -10.31
N GLU A 238 -8.58 28.91 -11.46
CA GLU A 238 -8.71 30.34 -11.68
C GLU A 238 -9.80 30.59 -12.75
N PRO A 239 -10.60 31.67 -12.68
CA PRO A 239 -11.71 31.91 -13.61
C PRO A 239 -11.36 31.85 -15.10
N SER A 240 -10.15 32.23 -15.51
CA SER A 240 -9.81 32.45 -16.94
C SER A 240 -8.72 31.54 -17.53
N THR A 241 -7.96 30.77 -16.73
CA THR A 241 -6.71 30.12 -17.20
C THR A 241 -6.65 28.61 -16.95
N CYS A 242 -7.07 28.14 -15.76
CA CYS A 242 -6.93 26.74 -15.34
C CYS A 242 -8.13 25.87 -15.79
N HIS A 243 -8.29 25.67 -17.10
CA HIS A 243 -9.42 24.92 -17.66
C HIS A 243 -9.38 23.42 -17.33
N GLU A 244 -8.21 22.79 -17.44
CA GLU A 244 -8.05 21.34 -17.20
C GLU A 244 -8.48 20.93 -15.78
N GLY A 245 -8.05 21.71 -14.78
CA GLY A 245 -8.42 21.48 -13.38
C GLY A 245 -9.94 21.53 -13.17
N LYS A 246 -10.64 22.49 -13.80
CA LYS A 246 -12.12 22.57 -13.75
C LYS A 246 -12.77 21.34 -14.36
N ILE A 247 -12.29 20.91 -15.53
CA ILE A 247 -12.82 19.73 -16.22
C ILE A 247 -12.65 18.47 -15.35
N PHE A 248 -11.46 18.27 -14.78
CA PHE A 248 -11.20 17.10 -13.93
C PHE A 248 -12.07 17.06 -12.67
N ILE A 249 -12.19 18.19 -11.97
CA ILE A 249 -13.04 18.27 -10.75
C ILE A 249 -14.51 18.03 -11.12
N SER A 250 -15.02 18.72 -12.14
CA SER A 250 -16.42 18.59 -12.56
C SER A 250 -16.74 17.17 -13.04
N LEU A 251 -15.89 16.56 -13.86
CA LEU A 251 -16.12 15.23 -14.39
C LEU A 251 -16.09 14.16 -13.30
N ASN A 252 -15.11 14.20 -12.38
CA ASN A 252 -15.07 13.25 -11.27
C ASN A 252 -16.27 13.42 -10.33
N LEU A 253 -16.70 14.65 -10.07
CA LEU A 253 -17.92 14.90 -9.30
C LEU A 253 -19.15 14.29 -9.99
N THR A 254 -19.31 14.52 -11.30
CA THR A 254 -20.42 13.94 -12.07
C THR A 254 -20.41 12.41 -12.02
N LEU A 255 -19.25 11.78 -12.25
CA LEU A 255 -19.12 10.32 -12.19
C LEU A 255 -19.46 9.77 -10.80
N CYS A 256 -19.00 10.42 -9.72
CA CYS A 256 -19.36 10.04 -8.35
C CYS A 256 -20.87 10.13 -8.12
N VAL A 257 -21.54 11.20 -8.57
CA VAL A 257 -23.00 11.32 -8.46
C VAL A 257 -23.71 10.19 -9.22
N CYS A 258 -23.29 9.89 -10.45
CA CYS A 258 -23.86 8.79 -11.23
C CYS A 258 -23.73 7.43 -10.52
N VAL A 259 -22.55 7.16 -9.96
CA VAL A 259 -22.25 5.94 -9.20
C VAL A 259 -23.08 5.86 -7.91
N SER A 260 -23.21 6.95 -7.16
CA SER A 260 -24.06 7.02 -5.96
C SER A 260 -25.54 6.77 -6.29
N ILE A 261 -26.03 7.28 -7.41
CA ILE A 261 -27.38 6.98 -7.90
C ILE A 261 -27.50 5.48 -8.22
N ALA A 262 -26.55 4.94 -8.99
CA ALA A 262 -26.51 3.52 -9.35
C ALA A 262 -26.56 2.59 -8.11
N ALA A 263 -25.84 2.93 -7.04
CA ALA A 263 -25.81 2.15 -5.80
C ALA A 263 -27.15 2.07 -5.06
N VAL A 264 -28.07 3.02 -5.29
CA VAL A 264 -29.39 3.08 -4.63
C VAL A 264 -30.53 2.58 -5.54
N LEU A 265 -30.26 2.28 -6.81
CA LEU A 265 -31.29 1.79 -7.72
C LEU A 265 -31.90 0.48 -7.18
N PRO A 266 -33.24 0.35 -7.10
CA PRO A 266 -33.88 -0.85 -6.56
C PRO A 266 -33.48 -2.13 -7.30
N LYS A 267 -33.24 -2.04 -8.61
CA LYS A 267 -32.75 -3.16 -9.42
C LYS A 267 -31.39 -3.67 -8.95
N VAL A 268 -30.46 -2.75 -8.65
CA VAL A 268 -29.11 -3.09 -8.15
C VAL A 268 -29.19 -3.68 -6.75
N GLN A 269 -29.97 -3.07 -5.86
CA GLN A 269 -30.14 -3.57 -4.48
C GLN A 269 -30.80 -4.96 -4.44
N ASN A 270 -31.73 -5.25 -5.35
CA ASN A 270 -32.32 -6.59 -5.46
C ASN A 270 -31.30 -7.66 -5.89
N ALA A 271 -30.31 -7.31 -6.71
CA ALA A 271 -29.27 -8.23 -7.15
C ALA A 271 -28.09 -8.30 -6.18
N GLN A 272 -27.83 -7.23 -5.43
CA GLN A 272 -26.84 -7.17 -4.35
C GLN A 272 -27.43 -6.45 -3.13
N PRO A 273 -28.04 -7.17 -2.17
CA PRO A 273 -28.69 -6.57 -1.01
C PRO A 273 -27.70 -5.86 -0.07
N ASN A 274 -26.42 -6.25 -0.14
CA ASN A 274 -25.35 -5.65 0.64
C ASN A 274 -24.79 -4.35 0.04
N SER A 275 -25.25 -3.94 -1.15
CA SER A 275 -24.86 -2.68 -1.77
C SER A 275 -25.61 -1.52 -1.12
N GLY A 276 -24.86 -0.55 -0.61
CA GLY A 276 -25.39 0.55 0.18
C GLY A 276 -24.73 1.90 -0.14
N LEU A 277 -25.31 2.93 0.47
CA LEU A 277 -24.88 4.31 0.27
C LEU A 277 -23.54 4.61 0.96
N LEU A 278 -23.18 3.83 1.99
CA LEU A 278 -21.89 3.94 2.69
C LEU A 278 -20.71 3.59 1.77
N GLN A 279 -20.83 2.54 0.96
CA GLN A 279 -19.74 2.18 0.04
C GLN A 279 -19.55 3.27 -1.02
N ALA A 280 -20.65 3.77 -1.59
CA ALA A 280 -20.59 4.85 -2.57
C ALA A 280 -19.99 6.16 -2.01
N SER A 281 -20.25 6.47 -0.73
CA SER A 281 -19.69 7.66 -0.08
C SER A 281 -18.19 7.54 0.19
N VAL A 282 -17.70 6.36 0.59
CA VAL A 282 -16.25 6.08 0.74
C VAL A 282 -15.54 6.18 -0.61
N VAL A 283 -16.09 5.57 -1.67
CA VAL A 283 -15.54 5.64 -3.03
C VAL A 283 -15.51 7.09 -3.52
N THR A 284 -16.56 7.86 -3.26
CA THR A 284 -16.63 9.29 -3.62
C THR A 284 -15.52 10.08 -2.92
N LEU A 285 -15.34 9.90 -1.61
CA LEU A 285 -14.32 10.59 -0.84
C LEU A 285 -12.91 10.27 -1.34
N TYR A 286 -12.63 8.99 -1.61
CA TYR A 286 -11.35 8.57 -2.15
C TYR A 286 -11.12 9.13 -3.57
N THR A 287 -12.15 9.18 -4.41
CA THR A 287 -12.06 9.78 -5.75
C THR A 287 -11.71 11.27 -5.65
N MET A 288 -12.32 12.01 -4.71
CA MET A 288 -11.96 13.41 -4.47
C MET A 288 -10.52 13.55 -3.96
N PHE A 289 -10.06 12.63 -3.12
CA PHE A 289 -8.66 12.58 -2.70
C PHE A 289 -7.69 12.34 -3.88
N VAL A 290 -7.96 11.37 -4.75
CA VAL A 290 -7.12 11.10 -5.94
C VAL A 290 -7.15 12.29 -6.91
N THR A 291 -8.29 12.97 -7.03
CA THR A 291 -8.42 14.21 -7.81
C THR A 291 -7.52 15.31 -7.24
N TRP A 292 -7.54 15.51 -5.93
CA TRP A 292 -6.67 16.48 -5.26
C TRP A 292 -5.18 16.12 -5.46
N LEU A 293 -4.83 14.85 -5.35
CA LEU A 293 -3.49 14.35 -5.59
C LEU A 293 -3.03 14.54 -7.05
N ALA A 294 -3.96 14.54 -8.01
CA ALA A 294 -3.66 14.83 -9.41
C ALA A 294 -3.43 16.33 -9.63
N LEU A 295 -4.30 17.18 -9.08
CA LEU A 295 -4.19 18.63 -9.17
C LEU A 295 -2.91 19.16 -8.51
N SER A 296 -2.46 18.56 -7.41
CA SER A 296 -1.20 18.91 -6.76
C SER A 296 0.04 18.54 -7.58
N SER A 297 -0.10 17.78 -8.67
CA SER A 297 0.97 17.46 -9.62
C SER A 297 0.86 18.24 -10.93
N VAL A 298 -0.04 19.23 -11.03
CA VAL A 298 -0.14 20.10 -12.20
C VAL A 298 1.12 20.97 -12.29
N PRO A 299 1.83 21.00 -13.44
CA PRO A 299 3.10 21.72 -13.58
C PRO A 299 2.97 23.24 -13.76
N GLU A 300 1.75 23.77 -13.90
CA GLU A 300 1.49 25.20 -14.03
C GLU A 300 1.39 25.88 -12.67
N GLN A 301 2.35 26.75 -12.37
CA GLN A 301 2.45 27.49 -11.11
C GLN A 301 1.23 28.36 -10.79
N LYS A 302 0.56 28.91 -11.81
CA LYS A 302 -0.68 29.68 -11.63
C LYS A 302 -1.85 28.83 -11.15
N CYS A 303 -1.84 27.53 -11.47
CA CYS A 303 -2.92 26.60 -11.18
C CYS A 303 -2.61 25.67 -10.00
N ASN A 304 -1.37 25.70 -9.49
CA ASN A 304 -0.94 24.85 -8.40
C ASN A 304 -0.15 25.66 -7.36
N PRO A 305 -0.76 25.96 -6.20
CA PRO A 305 -0.12 26.76 -5.15
C PRO A 305 1.03 26.05 -4.45
N HIS A 306 1.22 24.73 -4.68
CA HIS A 306 2.29 23.94 -4.08
C HIS A 306 3.60 23.96 -4.89
N LEU A 307 3.60 24.54 -6.10
CA LEU A 307 4.86 24.74 -6.80
C LEU A 307 5.64 25.89 -6.14
N PRO A 308 6.95 25.72 -5.85
CA PRO A 308 7.78 26.81 -5.36
C PRO A 308 7.67 28.03 -6.28
N THR A 309 7.53 29.21 -5.70
CA THR A 309 7.60 30.48 -6.43
C THR A 309 8.99 30.62 -7.07
N GLN A 310 9.13 30.31 -8.36
CA GLN A 310 10.22 30.87 -9.16
C GLN A 310 10.11 32.40 -9.07
N LEU A 311 11.04 33.01 -8.34
CA LEU A 311 11.21 34.44 -8.24
C LEU A 311 11.39 35.01 -9.66
N GLY A 312 10.33 35.60 -10.21
CA GLY A 312 10.38 36.31 -11.47
C GLY A 312 11.14 37.61 -11.31
N ASN A 313 12.21 37.79 -12.09
CA ASN A 313 12.81 39.07 -12.50
C ASN A 313 12.74 40.26 -11.53
N GLU A 314 13.35 40.17 -10.34
CA GLU A 314 13.90 41.37 -9.70
C GLU A 314 15.38 41.15 -9.37
N THR A 315 16.21 42.05 -9.86
CA THR A 315 17.64 42.16 -9.62
C THR A 315 17.91 42.50 -8.16
N PHE A 316 17.86 41.50 -7.28
CA PHE A 316 18.46 41.58 -5.95
C PHE A 316 19.70 40.70 -5.91
N LEU A 317 20.77 41.31 -5.42
CA LEU A 317 22.08 40.70 -5.24
C LEU A 317 21.93 39.34 -4.57
N ALA A 318 22.53 38.32 -5.19
CA ALA A 318 22.51 36.95 -4.73
C ALA A 318 23.03 36.86 -3.30
N ASP A 319 22.11 36.66 -2.35
CA ASP A 319 22.40 35.96 -1.11
C ASP A 319 22.23 34.45 -1.38
N PRO A 320 23.19 33.57 -1.05
CA PRO A 320 23.21 32.19 -1.53
C PRO A 320 22.32 31.22 -0.74
N GLU A 321 21.40 31.69 0.10
CA GLU A 321 20.60 30.83 0.96
C GLU A 321 19.11 31.06 0.79
N GLY A 322 18.41 30.10 0.19
CA GLY A 322 16.95 30.18 0.12
C GLY A 322 16.22 29.26 -0.85
N TYR A 323 16.78 28.10 -1.25
CA TYR A 323 15.92 27.04 -1.80
C TYR A 323 15.15 26.42 -0.63
N GLN A 324 13.97 26.98 -0.33
CA GLN A 324 13.02 26.37 0.59
C GLN A 324 12.36 25.19 -0.12
N THR A 325 13.07 24.07 -0.18
CA THR A 325 12.48 22.79 -0.56
C THR A 325 11.34 22.52 0.44
N GLN A 326 10.08 22.56 -0.02
CA GLN A 326 8.95 22.07 0.77
C GLN A 326 8.97 20.55 0.65
N TRP A 327 9.32 19.88 1.74
CA TRP A 327 9.74 18.48 1.67
C TRP A 327 8.56 17.55 1.40
N TRP A 328 7.43 17.79 2.07
CA TRP A 328 6.23 16.96 1.96
C TRP A 328 4.99 17.83 1.80
N ASP A 329 4.28 17.63 0.70
CA ASP A 329 2.97 18.24 0.48
C ASP A 329 1.89 17.46 1.26
N ALA A 330 0.87 18.17 1.73
CA ALA A 330 -0.25 17.56 2.45
C ALA A 330 -0.91 16.37 1.70
N PRO A 331 -1.11 16.41 0.35
CA PRO A 331 -1.59 15.25 -0.41
C PRO A 331 -0.68 14.02 -0.30
N SER A 332 0.64 14.20 -0.29
CA SER A 332 1.61 13.11 -0.17
C SER A 332 1.58 12.46 1.21
N ILE A 333 1.39 13.26 2.29
CA ILE A 333 1.18 12.76 3.66
C ILE A 333 -0.06 11.89 3.74
N VAL A 334 -1.20 12.41 3.27
CA VAL A 334 -2.47 11.68 3.29
C VAL A 334 -2.37 10.42 2.44
N GLY A 335 -1.73 10.51 1.27
CA GLY A 335 -1.46 9.37 0.40
C GLY A 335 -0.62 8.29 1.07
N LEU A 336 0.40 8.66 1.83
CA LEU A 336 1.20 7.72 2.62
C LEU A 336 0.36 7.02 3.69
N ILE A 337 -0.49 7.75 4.41
CA ILE A 337 -1.37 7.14 5.43
C ILE A 337 -2.31 6.13 4.79
N ILE A 338 -2.96 6.48 3.68
CA ILE A 338 -3.86 5.57 2.95
C ILE A 338 -3.07 4.36 2.43
N PHE A 339 -1.86 4.56 1.91
CA PHE A 339 -0.96 3.49 1.50
C PHE A 339 -0.67 2.50 2.64
N LEU A 340 -0.27 3.00 3.82
CA LEU A 340 0.03 2.15 4.99
C LEU A 340 -1.21 1.37 5.45
N LEU A 341 -2.38 2.03 5.50
CA LEU A 341 -3.63 1.37 5.88
C LEU A 341 -4.04 0.29 4.87
N CYS A 342 -3.95 0.57 3.57
CA CYS A 342 -4.32 -0.39 2.53
C CYS A 342 -3.36 -1.57 2.48
N THR A 343 -2.05 -1.34 2.59
CA THR A 343 -1.05 -2.42 2.60
C THR A 343 -1.16 -3.28 3.86
N LEU A 344 -1.48 -2.69 5.02
CA LEU A 344 -1.81 -3.45 6.22
C LEU A 344 -3.09 -4.27 6.01
N PHE A 345 -4.12 -3.68 5.39
CA PHE A 345 -5.36 -4.37 5.08
C PHE A 345 -5.15 -5.58 4.17
N ILE A 346 -4.29 -5.50 3.13
CA ILE A 346 -3.91 -6.65 2.28
C ILE A 346 -3.44 -7.85 3.13
N SER A 347 -2.67 -7.59 4.19
CA SER A 347 -2.06 -8.62 5.02
C SER A 347 -2.95 -9.16 6.13
N LEU A 348 -3.87 -8.34 6.64
CA LEU A 348 -4.85 -8.75 7.64
C LEU A 348 -6.06 -9.45 7.03
N ARG A 349 -6.38 -9.12 5.77
CA ARG A 349 -7.59 -9.57 5.09
C ARG A 349 -7.67 -11.10 5.00
N SER A 350 -8.83 -11.62 5.38
CA SER A 350 -9.40 -12.91 5.03
C SER A 350 -10.82 -12.56 4.59
N SER A 351 -11.02 -12.24 3.32
CA SER A 351 -12.24 -11.57 2.85
C SER A 351 -13.34 -12.54 2.43
N ASP A 352 -14.58 -12.18 2.75
CA ASP A 352 -15.78 -12.95 2.42
C ASP A 352 -16.43 -12.52 1.08
N HIS A 353 -15.90 -11.50 0.38
CA HIS A 353 -16.52 -10.97 -0.84
C HIS A 353 -15.91 -11.56 -2.14
N ARG A 354 -16.68 -12.44 -2.81
CA ARG A 354 -16.30 -13.23 -4.00
C ARG A 354 -15.73 -12.44 -5.18
N GLN A 355 -16.36 -11.32 -5.56
CA GLN A 355 -15.91 -10.56 -6.73
C GLN A 355 -14.54 -9.92 -6.48
N VAL A 356 -14.30 -9.39 -5.29
CA VAL A 356 -12.98 -8.84 -4.94
C VAL A 356 -11.97 -9.97 -4.71
N ASN A 357 -12.38 -11.11 -4.15
CA ASN A 357 -11.51 -12.29 -4.03
C ASN A 357 -11.02 -12.77 -5.39
N SER A 358 -11.90 -12.79 -6.40
CA SER A 358 -11.55 -13.09 -7.78
C SER A 358 -10.58 -12.06 -8.37
N LEU A 359 -10.80 -10.76 -8.11
CA LEU A 359 -9.89 -9.70 -8.57
C LEU A 359 -8.52 -9.75 -7.88
N MET A 360 -8.48 -10.18 -6.61
CA MET A 360 -7.28 -10.25 -5.78
C MET A 360 -6.65 -11.66 -5.72
N GLN A 361 -7.15 -12.62 -6.51
CA GLN A 361 -6.68 -14.01 -6.53
C GLN A 361 -6.55 -14.66 -5.14
N THR A 362 -7.51 -14.40 -4.25
CA THR A 362 -7.63 -15.08 -2.95
C THR A 362 -8.61 -16.24 -3.07
N GLU A 363 -8.21 -17.46 -2.73
CA GLU A 363 -9.07 -18.65 -2.82
C GLU A 363 -10.02 -18.75 -1.63
N GLU A 364 -11.27 -19.16 -1.87
CA GLU A 364 -12.22 -19.43 -0.78
C GLU A 364 -11.86 -20.73 -0.06
N CYS A 365 -11.69 -20.66 1.26
CA CYS A 365 -11.71 -21.87 2.07
C CYS A 365 -13.15 -22.41 2.16
N PRO A 366 -13.42 -23.68 1.83
CA PRO A 366 -14.75 -24.27 2.01
C PRO A 366 -15.22 -24.15 3.47
N PRO A 367 -16.51 -23.92 3.74
CA PRO A 367 -17.03 -23.70 5.09
C PRO A 367 -16.76 -24.87 6.05
N MET A 368 -16.70 -26.11 5.54
CA MET A 368 -16.30 -27.29 6.30
C MET A 368 -14.82 -27.26 6.73
N LEU A 369 -13.95 -26.72 5.86
CA LEU A 369 -12.52 -26.53 6.16
C LEU A 369 -12.35 -25.39 7.17
N GLN A 370 -13.14 -24.33 7.06
CA GLN A 370 -13.14 -23.17 7.96
C GLN A 370 -13.58 -23.55 9.39
N ALA A 371 -14.64 -24.36 9.53
CA ALA A 371 -15.08 -24.88 10.82
C ALA A 371 -13.99 -25.75 11.48
N THR A 372 -13.35 -26.64 10.70
CA THR A 372 -12.23 -27.48 11.17
C THR A 372 -11.04 -26.62 11.61
N GLN A 373 -10.69 -25.58 10.84
CA GLN A 373 -9.62 -24.64 11.18
C GLN A 373 -9.94 -23.82 12.44
N GLN A 374 -11.20 -23.40 12.65
CA GLN A 374 -11.62 -22.68 13.86
C GLN A 374 -11.52 -23.56 15.10
N GLN A 375 -11.84 -24.85 14.97
CA GLN A 375 -11.69 -25.84 16.04
C GLN A 375 -10.21 -26.11 16.37
N GLN A 376 -9.33 -26.16 15.37
CA GLN A 376 -7.88 -26.23 15.58
C GLN A 376 -7.30 -24.96 16.20
N LEU A 377 -7.82 -23.78 15.84
CA LEU A 377 -7.40 -22.50 16.43
C LEU A 377 -7.72 -22.44 17.93
N ALA A 378 -8.85 -23.02 18.34
CA ALA A 378 -9.25 -23.13 19.75
C ALA A 378 -8.45 -24.20 20.53
N ALA A 379 -7.88 -25.19 19.85
CA ALA A 379 -7.09 -26.26 20.45
C ALA A 379 -5.59 -25.94 20.58
N CYS A 380 -5.07 -24.99 19.78
CA CYS A 380 -3.66 -24.57 19.85
C CYS A 380 -3.46 -23.43 20.85
N GLU A 381 -3.14 -23.76 22.12
CA GLU A 381 -2.66 -22.76 23.08
C GLU A 381 -1.27 -22.23 22.67
N GLY A 382 -1.20 -20.97 22.24
CA GLY A 382 0.04 -20.19 22.12
C GLY A 382 0.98 -20.53 20.95
N ARG A 383 0.48 -21.11 19.86
CA ARG A 383 1.29 -21.40 18.65
C ARG A 383 0.55 -21.02 17.37
N ALA A 384 1.30 -20.54 16.37
CA ALA A 384 0.75 -20.39 15.02
C ALA A 384 0.50 -21.77 14.39
N PHE A 385 -0.65 -21.96 13.76
CA PHE A 385 -1.02 -23.21 13.08
C PHE A 385 -0.97 -23.04 11.56
N ASP A 386 -0.54 -24.08 10.86
CA ASP A 386 -0.49 -24.12 9.39
C ASP A 386 -1.86 -24.43 8.79
N ASN A 387 -2.52 -23.37 8.31
CA ASN A 387 -3.85 -23.40 7.72
C ASN A 387 -3.85 -23.61 6.19
N GLU A 388 -2.72 -23.98 5.58
CA GLU A 388 -2.57 -24.03 4.11
C GLU A 388 -2.16 -25.42 3.58
N GLN A 389 -2.31 -26.48 4.38
CA GLN A 389 -1.89 -27.84 4.04
C GLN A 389 -2.64 -28.43 2.84
N ASP A 390 -3.94 -28.20 2.76
CA ASP A 390 -4.80 -28.76 1.70
C ASP A 390 -5.02 -27.77 0.53
N GLY A 391 -4.59 -26.52 0.69
CA GLY A 391 -4.72 -25.45 -0.31
C GLY A 391 -4.24 -24.12 0.27
N VAL A 392 -3.60 -23.27 -0.55
CA VAL A 392 -3.19 -21.93 -0.13
C VAL A 392 -4.41 -21.00 0.00
N THR A 393 -4.43 -20.16 1.04
CA THR A 393 -5.53 -19.21 1.26
C THR A 393 -5.48 -17.99 0.33
N TYR A 394 -4.33 -17.77 -0.30
CA TYR A 394 -4.09 -16.70 -1.25
C TYR A 394 -2.99 -17.12 -2.22
N SER A 395 -3.02 -16.58 -3.44
CA SER A 395 -1.90 -16.73 -4.37
C SER A 395 -0.65 -16.03 -3.82
N TYR A 396 0.34 -16.82 -3.39
CA TYR A 396 1.61 -16.31 -2.86
C TYR A 396 2.32 -15.39 -3.85
N SER A 397 2.34 -15.77 -5.13
CA SER A 397 2.92 -14.96 -6.20
C SER A 397 2.19 -13.63 -6.36
N PHE A 398 0.86 -13.63 -6.35
CA PHE A 398 0.09 -12.39 -6.54
C PHE A 398 0.27 -11.44 -5.36
N PHE A 399 0.32 -11.96 -4.12
CA PHE A 399 0.62 -11.15 -2.94
C PHE A 399 1.98 -10.44 -3.05
N HIS A 400 3.04 -11.16 -3.42
CA HIS A 400 4.36 -10.55 -3.62
C HIS A 400 4.36 -9.56 -4.78
N PHE A 401 3.62 -9.83 -5.86
CA PHE A 401 3.45 -8.89 -6.96
C PHE A 401 2.77 -7.59 -6.51
N CYS A 402 1.74 -7.66 -5.67
CA CYS A 402 1.13 -6.48 -5.04
C CYS A 402 2.15 -5.67 -4.21
N LEU A 403 3.08 -6.33 -3.51
CA LEU A 403 4.16 -5.66 -2.78
C LEU A 403 5.22 -5.03 -3.71
N VAL A 404 5.48 -5.61 -4.88
CA VAL A 404 6.31 -4.97 -5.93
C VAL A 404 5.64 -3.67 -6.38
N LEU A 405 4.35 -3.72 -6.71
CA LEU A 405 3.58 -2.53 -7.11
C LEU A 405 3.52 -1.49 -5.98
N ALA A 406 3.39 -1.92 -4.73
CA ALA A 406 3.44 -1.05 -3.56
C ALA A 406 4.79 -0.33 -3.44
N SER A 407 5.89 -1.05 -3.67
CA SER A 407 7.26 -0.51 -3.68
C SER A 407 7.47 0.52 -4.80
N LEU A 408 6.89 0.28 -5.99
CA LEU A 408 6.93 1.23 -7.10
C LEU A 408 6.07 2.46 -6.82
N HIS A 409 4.89 2.28 -6.22
CA HIS A 409 4.01 3.39 -5.84
C HIS A 409 4.64 4.30 -4.79
N ILE A 410 5.20 3.73 -3.71
CA ILE A 410 5.81 4.53 -2.65
C ILE A 410 7.01 5.32 -3.15
N MET A 411 7.80 4.75 -4.08
CA MET A 411 8.88 5.48 -4.75
C MET A 411 8.38 6.76 -5.41
N MET A 412 7.31 6.66 -6.20
CA MET A 412 6.73 7.81 -6.91
C MET A 412 6.15 8.83 -5.94
N THR A 413 5.46 8.37 -4.89
CA THR A 413 4.86 9.24 -3.87
C THR A 413 5.92 9.99 -3.05
N LEU A 414 6.98 9.31 -2.59
CA LEU A 414 8.07 9.93 -1.83
C LEU A 414 8.93 10.88 -2.66
N THR A 415 8.90 10.75 -3.98
CA THR A 415 9.65 11.61 -4.92
C THR A 415 8.75 12.67 -5.58
N ASN A 416 7.55 12.88 -5.01
CA ASN A 416 6.55 13.85 -5.47
C ASN A 416 6.21 13.72 -6.97
N TRP A 417 6.38 12.53 -7.54
CA TRP A 417 6.18 12.22 -8.97
C TRP A 417 7.01 13.09 -9.93
N TYR A 418 8.12 13.67 -9.45
CA TYR A 418 8.99 14.45 -10.29
C TYR A 418 9.79 13.57 -11.24
N LYS A 419 9.89 14.03 -12.50
CA LYS A 419 10.72 13.38 -13.51
C LYS A 419 12.18 13.82 -13.32
N PRO A 420 13.15 12.89 -13.32
CA PRO A 420 14.57 13.25 -13.39
C PRO A 420 14.88 13.98 -14.72
N GLY A 421 15.21 15.28 -14.65
CA GLY A 421 15.57 16.08 -15.84
C GLY A 421 17.07 16.07 -16.16
N GLU A 422 17.44 16.38 -17.42
CA GLU A 422 18.84 16.49 -17.89
C GLU A 422 19.64 17.56 -17.12
N THR A 423 18.99 18.65 -16.71
CA THR A 423 19.65 19.77 -16.00
C THR A 423 19.61 19.64 -14.47
N ARG A 424 19.54 18.41 -13.93
CA ARG A 424 19.43 18.12 -12.47
C ARG A 424 18.25 18.80 -11.77
N LYS A 425 17.22 19.23 -12.51
CA LYS A 425 15.99 19.79 -11.98
C LYS A 425 14.92 18.70 -11.93
N MET A 426 14.23 18.60 -10.80
CA MET A 426 13.01 17.81 -10.66
C MET A 426 11.85 18.62 -11.24
N ILE A 427 11.21 18.07 -12.27
CA ILE A 427 10.15 18.77 -13.02
C ILE A 427 8.83 18.03 -12.78
N SER A 428 7.81 18.77 -12.38
CA SER A 428 6.44 18.26 -12.35
C SER A 428 5.97 17.98 -13.77
N THR A 429 5.24 16.89 -13.98
CA THR A 429 4.83 16.46 -15.34
C THR A 429 3.35 16.18 -15.42
N TRP A 430 2.76 16.53 -16.56
CA TRP A 430 1.39 16.14 -16.92
C TRP A 430 1.16 14.63 -16.88
N THR A 431 2.22 13.83 -17.06
CA THR A 431 2.18 12.36 -16.89
C THR A 431 1.63 11.96 -15.52
N ALA A 432 2.09 12.59 -14.45
CA ALA A 432 1.64 12.28 -13.10
C ALA A 432 0.15 12.61 -12.90
N VAL A 433 -0.31 13.73 -13.48
CA VAL A 433 -1.72 14.16 -13.44
C VAL A 433 -2.60 13.13 -14.16
N TRP A 434 -2.27 12.82 -15.41
CA TRP A 434 -3.06 11.90 -16.24
C TRP A 434 -3.12 10.50 -15.65
N VAL A 435 -2.02 9.99 -15.11
CA VAL A 435 -2.00 8.66 -14.48
C VAL A 435 -2.99 8.59 -13.31
N LYS A 436 -3.00 9.61 -12.45
CA LYS A 436 -3.91 9.67 -11.29
C LYS A 436 -5.37 9.85 -11.72
N ILE A 437 -5.65 10.71 -12.69
CA ILE A 437 -7.01 10.93 -13.22
C ILE A 437 -7.53 9.68 -13.94
N CYS A 438 -6.74 9.05 -14.79
CA CYS A 438 -7.12 7.80 -15.46
C CYS A 438 -7.32 6.67 -14.46
N ALA A 439 -6.50 6.56 -13.42
CA ALA A 439 -6.70 5.57 -12.36
C ALA A 439 -8.01 5.81 -11.59
N SER A 440 -8.35 7.08 -11.33
CA SER A 440 -9.65 7.47 -10.75
C SER A 440 -10.83 7.03 -11.63
N TRP A 441 -10.80 7.31 -12.93
CA TRP A 441 -11.88 6.91 -13.86
C TRP A 441 -11.99 5.41 -14.01
N ALA A 442 -10.87 4.71 -14.23
CA ALA A 442 -10.85 3.25 -14.31
C ALA A 442 -11.39 2.64 -13.00
N GLY A 443 -11.04 3.25 -11.88
CA GLY A 443 -11.54 2.86 -10.58
C GLY A 443 -13.05 3.01 -10.40
N LEU A 444 -13.61 4.16 -10.75
CA LEU A 444 -15.06 4.40 -10.73
C LEU A 444 -15.80 3.44 -11.68
N LEU A 445 -15.22 3.16 -12.85
CA LEU A 445 -15.76 2.18 -13.79
C LEU A 445 -15.75 0.77 -13.21
N LEU A 446 -14.68 0.37 -12.51
CA LEU A 446 -14.62 -0.91 -11.82
C LEU A 446 -15.69 -1.02 -10.73
N TYR A 447 -15.88 0.03 -9.92
CA TYR A 447 -16.93 0.04 -8.90
C TYR A 447 -18.35 0.04 -9.50
N LEU A 448 -18.58 0.82 -10.56
CA LEU A 448 -19.84 0.75 -11.29
C LEU A 448 -20.08 -0.66 -11.85
N TRP A 449 -19.03 -1.31 -12.35
CA TRP A 449 -19.10 -2.68 -12.85
C TRP A 449 -19.42 -3.68 -11.73
N THR A 450 -18.87 -3.55 -10.52
CA THR A 450 -19.23 -4.45 -9.41
C THR A 450 -20.73 -4.35 -9.05
N LEU A 451 -21.32 -3.17 -9.19
CA LEU A 451 -22.75 -2.94 -8.97
C LEU A 451 -23.63 -3.50 -10.11
N VAL A 452 -23.20 -3.35 -11.37
CA VAL A 452 -24.03 -3.62 -12.56
C VAL A 452 -23.82 -5.03 -13.12
N ALA A 453 -22.65 -5.65 -12.95
CA ALA A 453 -22.33 -6.97 -13.50
C ALA A 453 -23.33 -8.07 -13.09
N PRO A 454 -23.82 -8.14 -11.83
CA PRO A 454 -24.84 -9.12 -11.44
C PRO A 454 -26.16 -8.99 -12.20
N LEU A 455 -26.49 -7.79 -12.70
CA LEU A 455 -27.71 -7.54 -13.48
C LEU A 455 -27.56 -7.93 -14.95
N LEU A 456 -26.38 -7.68 -15.53
CA LEU A 456 -26.13 -7.94 -16.96
C LEU A 456 -25.79 -9.41 -17.25
N LEU A 457 -25.25 -10.13 -16.26
CA LEU A 457 -24.77 -11.50 -16.42
C LEU A 457 -25.46 -12.46 -15.41
N PRO A 458 -26.79 -12.60 -15.42
CA PRO A 458 -27.53 -13.35 -14.39
C PRO A 458 -27.18 -14.85 -14.32
N ASN A 459 -26.57 -15.43 -15.37
CA ASN A 459 -26.15 -16.83 -15.44
C ASN A 459 -24.73 -17.09 -14.91
N ARG A 460 -24.04 -16.06 -14.41
CA ARG A 460 -22.73 -16.21 -13.78
C ARG A 460 -22.92 -16.14 -12.27
N ASP A 461 -22.45 -17.15 -11.54
CA ASP A 461 -22.56 -17.16 -10.08
C ASP A 461 -21.76 -15.99 -9.49
N PHE A 462 -22.48 -15.01 -8.94
CA PHE A 462 -21.94 -13.85 -8.23
C PHE A 462 -22.31 -13.85 -6.74
N SER A 463 -23.18 -14.79 -6.32
CA SER A 463 -23.51 -15.09 -4.93
C SER A 463 -22.38 -15.82 -4.25
#